data_AF-A0A3N1RDA4-F1
#
_entry.id   AF-A0A3N1RDA4-F1
#
_cell.length_a   1.000
_cell.length_b   1.000
_cell.length_c   1.000
_cell.angle_alpha   90.00
_cell.angle_beta   90.00
_cell.angle_gamma   90.00
#
_symmetry.space_group_name_H-M   'P 1'
#
loop_
_entity.id
_entity.type
_entity.pdbx_description
1 polymer ?
#
loop_
_entity_poly.entity_id
_entity_poly.type
_entity_poly.pdbx_seq_one_letter_code
_entity_poly.pdbx_strand_id
1 'polypeptide(L)'
;MLSSLPPVSPTIPAASFQGQVSPRVQATGPVSAKPEAPTAGARSTEAAGKAESARENPDSGPRSGESDNPQGLTEQELKQLTELKARDREVRAHEAAHQAVGGQHAGAMSFTYQRGPDGAQYAVGGEVSIDLSPVQGDPQATIEKMRIVRAAAMAPAEPSGQDRAVAAQAMQIMLQAQSELAAETGASSRTASDAYREVSAMGESDQNGDENRVSSFQPVSA
;
A
#
# COMPACT_ATOMS: atom_id res chain seq x y z
N MET A 1 39.13 -45.01 -17.70
CA MET A 1 37.81 -45.28 -18.31
C MET A 1 36.85 -44.24 -17.74
N LEU A 2 36.84 -43.01 -18.28
CA LEU A 2 35.91 -41.95 -17.86
C LEU A 2 34.64 -42.06 -18.71
N SER A 3 33.52 -42.40 -18.08
CA SER A 3 32.20 -42.50 -18.74
C SER A 3 31.60 -41.10 -18.90
N SER A 4 31.44 -40.69 -20.17
CA SER A 4 30.80 -39.44 -20.59
C SER A 4 29.30 -39.69 -20.73
N LEU A 5 28.47 -38.99 -19.95
CA LEU A 5 27.01 -38.96 -20.11
C LEU A 5 26.61 -37.82 -21.06
N PRO A 6 25.66 -38.03 -22.00
CA PRO A 6 25.15 -36.96 -22.85
C PRO A 6 24.05 -36.14 -22.14
N PRO A 7 23.86 -34.85 -22.50
CA PRO A 7 22.80 -34.02 -21.95
C PRO A 7 21.44 -34.30 -22.63
N VAL A 8 20.39 -34.41 -21.83
CA VAL A 8 18.99 -34.45 -22.27
C VAL A 8 18.42 -33.03 -22.31
N SER A 9 17.78 -32.67 -23.44
CA SER A 9 17.08 -31.39 -23.60
C SER A 9 15.57 -31.59 -23.36
N PRO A 10 14.87 -30.66 -22.67
CA PRO A 10 13.42 -30.71 -22.60
C PRO A 10 12.76 -30.02 -23.80
N THR A 11 11.83 -30.75 -24.44
CA THR A 11 10.91 -30.27 -25.47
C THR A 11 9.74 -29.53 -24.82
N ILE A 12 9.46 -28.30 -25.24
CA ILE A 12 8.23 -27.56 -24.87
C ILE A 12 7.26 -27.62 -26.07
N PRO A 13 6.00 -28.07 -25.92
CA PRO A 13 5.01 -27.93 -26.97
C PRO A 13 4.39 -26.52 -26.94
N ALA A 14 4.45 -25.83 -28.08
CA ALA A 14 3.72 -24.59 -28.33
C ALA A 14 2.24 -24.90 -28.61
N ALA A 15 1.34 -24.40 -27.76
CA ALA A 15 -0.10 -24.43 -28.00
C ALA A 15 -0.53 -23.12 -28.66
N SER A 16 -0.77 -23.18 -29.97
CA SER A 16 -1.47 -22.17 -30.74
C SER A 16 -2.94 -22.16 -30.37
N PHE A 17 -3.44 -21.08 -29.77
CA PHE A 17 -4.88 -20.87 -29.59
C PHE A 17 -5.32 -19.65 -30.40
N GLN A 18 -5.89 -19.95 -31.57
CA GLN A 18 -6.58 -18.99 -32.42
C GLN A 18 -8.09 -19.13 -32.15
N GLY A 19 -8.68 -18.11 -31.54
CA GLY A 19 -10.11 -18.10 -31.21
C GLY A 19 -10.69 -16.71 -31.45
N GLN A 20 -11.20 -16.49 -32.66
CA GLN A 20 -12.06 -15.36 -32.99
C GLN A 20 -13.39 -15.48 -32.25
N VAL A 21 -13.88 -14.38 -31.66
CA VAL A 21 -15.32 -14.08 -31.59
C VAL A 21 -15.54 -12.56 -31.67
N SER A 22 -16.37 -12.14 -32.62
CA SER A 22 -17.18 -10.91 -32.56
C SER A 22 -18.63 -11.35 -32.30
N PRO A 23 -19.49 -10.51 -31.69
CA PRO A 23 -20.37 -9.72 -32.55
C PRO A 23 -20.80 -8.32 -32.03
N ARG A 24 -20.87 -7.39 -32.99
CA ARG A 24 -22.00 -6.50 -33.35
C ARG A 24 -22.74 -5.69 -32.26
N VAL A 25 -22.37 -4.41 -32.25
CA VAL A 25 -23.14 -3.15 -32.10
C VAL A 25 -24.67 -3.23 -31.95
N GLN A 26 -25.21 -2.51 -30.96
CA GLN A 26 -26.35 -1.61 -31.14
C GLN A 26 -26.31 -0.46 -30.10
N ALA A 27 -26.32 0.76 -30.62
CA ALA A 27 -26.40 2.01 -29.87
C ALA A 27 -27.81 2.59 -30.02
N THR A 28 -28.40 3.09 -28.93
CA THR A 28 -29.41 4.17 -28.95
C THR A 28 -29.38 4.96 -27.63
N GLY A 29 -29.19 6.29 -27.74
CA GLY A 29 -29.92 7.31 -26.98
C GLY A 29 -29.53 7.66 -25.52
N PRO A 30 -29.22 8.94 -25.22
CA PRO A 30 -28.93 9.42 -23.86
C PRO A 30 -30.19 10.01 -23.18
N VAL A 31 -30.32 9.84 -21.86
CA VAL A 31 -31.23 10.65 -21.04
C VAL A 31 -30.56 11.06 -19.73
N SER A 32 -30.49 12.36 -19.55
CA SER A 32 -30.12 13.10 -18.34
C SER A 32 -30.95 12.71 -17.12
N ALA A 33 -30.33 12.63 -15.95
CA ALA A 33 -30.84 13.23 -14.70
C ALA A 33 -29.87 13.04 -13.52
N LYS A 34 -29.52 14.14 -12.88
CA LYS A 34 -29.00 14.28 -11.51
C LYS A 34 -29.63 15.60 -10.99
N PRO A 35 -29.72 15.88 -9.68
CA PRO A 35 -30.24 15.11 -8.53
C PRO A 35 -31.42 15.86 -7.85
N GLU A 36 -32.21 15.20 -7.00
CA GLU A 36 -33.02 15.90 -5.99
C GLU A 36 -32.89 15.26 -4.61
N ALA A 37 -32.55 16.11 -3.64
CA ALA A 37 -32.65 15.86 -2.20
C ALA A 37 -34.07 16.20 -1.71
N PRO A 38 -34.44 15.74 -0.51
CA PRO A 38 -35.24 16.60 0.36
C PRO A 38 -34.59 16.81 1.72
N THR A 39 -34.70 18.06 2.16
CA THR A 39 -34.30 18.60 3.45
C THR A 39 -35.48 18.59 4.42
N ALA A 40 -35.14 18.68 5.72
CA ALA A 40 -35.96 19.11 6.86
C ALA A 40 -37.09 18.21 7.39
N GLY A 41 -37.04 18.00 8.72
CA GLY A 41 -38.18 17.53 9.49
C GLY A 41 -37.83 17.07 10.90
N ALA A 42 -37.23 17.95 11.72
CA ALA A 42 -37.06 17.71 13.14
C ALA A 42 -38.43 17.52 13.84
N ARG A 43 -38.56 16.47 14.66
CA ARG A 43 -39.45 16.50 15.83
C ARG A 43 -39.06 15.45 16.86
N SER A 44 -38.30 15.91 17.85
CA SER A 44 -38.19 15.26 19.15
C SER A 44 -39.52 15.41 19.89
N THR A 45 -40.06 14.30 20.40
CA THR A 45 -41.05 14.32 21.47
C THR A 45 -40.73 13.19 22.44
N GLU A 46 -40.05 13.55 23.53
CA GLU A 46 -40.03 12.78 24.77
C GLU A 46 -41.33 13.10 25.53
N ALA A 47 -42.06 12.06 25.93
CA ALA A 47 -43.10 12.16 26.94
C ALA A 47 -43.08 10.90 27.81
N ALA A 48 -42.84 11.14 29.10
CA ALA A 48 -42.72 10.16 30.16
C ALA A 48 -44.04 9.43 30.47
N GLY A 49 -43.94 8.21 31.00
CA GLY A 49 -45.11 7.48 31.50
C GLY A 49 -44.86 6.06 32.00
N LYS A 50 -44.26 5.95 33.20
CA LYS A 50 -44.68 5.13 34.36
C LYS A 50 -44.82 3.58 34.24
N ALA A 51 -44.15 2.94 35.20
CA ALA A 51 -44.17 1.54 35.62
C ALA A 51 -45.56 0.91 35.89
N GLU A 52 -45.68 -0.40 35.63
CA GLU A 52 -46.09 -1.48 36.57
C GLU A 52 -45.97 -2.84 35.85
N SER A 53 -45.03 -3.71 36.23
CA SER A 53 -45.16 -4.87 37.13
C SER A 53 -45.70 -6.18 36.50
N ALA A 54 -44.93 -7.25 36.75
CA ALA A 54 -45.32 -8.65 36.88
C ALA A 54 -45.81 -9.42 35.63
N ARG A 55 -44.88 -10.17 35.01
CA ARG A 55 -45.05 -11.61 34.75
C ARG A 55 -43.70 -12.32 34.86
N GLU A 56 -43.44 -12.88 36.04
CA GLU A 56 -42.46 -13.93 36.26
C GLU A 56 -42.91 -15.19 35.52
N ASN A 57 -42.06 -15.70 34.62
CA ASN A 57 -42.07 -17.10 34.20
C ASN A 57 -40.76 -17.72 34.71
N PRO A 58 -40.78 -18.50 35.81
CA PRO A 58 -39.65 -19.31 36.19
C PRO A 58 -39.90 -20.74 35.68
N ASP A 59 -39.66 -20.97 34.39
CA ASP A 59 -39.42 -22.34 33.93
C ASP A 59 -38.43 -22.35 32.78
N SER A 60 -37.17 -22.26 33.17
CA SER A 60 -36.05 -22.73 32.37
C SER A 60 -35.09 -23.31 33.38
N GLY A 61 -35.33 -24.58 33.75
CA GLY A 61 -34.40 -25.36 34.54
C GLY A 61 -32.98 -25.29 33.95
N PRO A 62 -31.94 -25.53 34.76
CA PRO A 62 -30.57 -25.45 34.28
C PRO A 62 -30.34 -26.58 33.28
N ARG A 63 -30.50 -26.30 31.99
CA ARG A 63 -29.85 -27.08 30.92
C ARG A 63 -28.38 -26.72 30.94
N SER A 64 -27.72 -27.11 32.01
CA SER A 64 -26.26 -27.12 32.11
C SER A 64 -25.75 -28.22 31.18
N GLY A 65 -25.07 -27.83 30.11
CA GLY A 65 -23.96 -28.62 29.56
C GLY A 65 -24.05 -29.15 28.13
N GLU A 66 -25.24 -29.42 27.57
CA GLU A 66 -25.31 -30.30 26.37
C GLU A 66 -25.73 -29.60 25.06
N SER A 67 -25.62 -28.26 24.96
CA SER A 67 -26.10 -27.53 23.77
C SER A 67 -25.04 -26.70 23.03
N ASP A 68 -23.80 -26.66 23.53
CA ASP A 68 -22.69 -25.95 22.86
C ASP A 68 -21.84 -26.84 21.95
N ASN A 69 -22.17 -28.13 21.84
CA ASN A 69 -21.37 -29.11 21.14
C ASN A 69 -22.17 -29.88 20.08
N PRO A 70 -22.64 -29.22 19.01
CA PRO A 70 -23.45 -29.83 17.96
C PRO A 70 -22.71 -30.91 17.16
N GLN A 71 -21.40 -31.04 17.36
CA GLN A 71 -20.51 -31.96 16.65
C GLN A 71 -20.11 -33.18 17.49
N GLY A 72 -20.54 -33.28 18.76
CA GLY A 72 -20.23 -34.41 19.64
C GLY A 72 -18.75 -34.52 20.00
N LEU A 73 -18.03 -33.39 20.03
CA LEU A 73 -16.60 -33.33 20.34
C LEU A 73 -16.33 -33.65 21.83
N THR A 74 -15.18 -34.23 22.13
CA THR A 74 -14.71 -34.31 23.51
C THR A 74 -14.35 -32.92 24.06
N GLU A 75 -14.28 -32.78 25.38
CA GLU A 75 -13.84 -31.51 26.01
C GLU A 75 -12.44 -31.08 25.53
N GLN A 76 -11.56 -32.05 25.29
CA GLN A 76 -10.23 -31.82 24.74
C GLN A 76 -10.28 -31.27 23.31
N GLU A 77 -11.13 -31.84 22.45
CA GLU A 77 -11.33 -31.36 21.09
C GLU A 77 -12.00 -29.98 21.05
N LEU A 78 -12.94 -29.70 21.96
CA LEU A 78 -13.57 -28.38 22.08
C LEU A 78 -12.54 -27.30 22.49
N LYS A 79 -11.64 -27.64 23.42
CA LYS A 79 -10.53 -26.75 23.80
C LYS A 79 -9.61 -26.48 22.61
N GLN A 80 -9.18 -27.53 21.91
CA GLN A 80 -8.35 -27.39 20.71
C GLN A 80 -9.03 -26.53 19.64
N LEU A 81 -10.32 -26.75 19.39
CA LEU A 81 -11.11 -25.97 18.45
C LEU A 81 -11.17 -24.49 18.82
N THR A 82 -11.32 -24.19 20.12
CA THR A 82 -11.35 -22.82 20.64
C THR A 82 -10.00 -22.13 20.41
N GLU A 83 -8.89 -22.81 20.69
CA GLU A 83 -7.54 -22.30 20.46
C GLU A 83 -7.25 -22.05 18.96
N LEU A 84 -7.68 -22.96 18.08
CA LEU A 84 -7.53 -22.79 16.64
C LEU A 84 -8.34 -21.60 16.11
N LYS A 85 -9.57 -21.42 16.59
CA LYS A 85 -10.42 -20.27 16.24
C LYS A 85 -9.83 -18.95 16.72
N ALA A 86 -9.24 -18.93 17.92
CA ALA A 86 -8.57 -17.74 18.43
C ALA A 86 -7.37 -17.37 17.54
N ARG A 87 -6.49 -18.34 17.26
CA ARG A 87 -5.32 -18.13 16.40
C ARG A 87 -5.68 -17.71 14.98
N ASP A 88 -6.71 -18.29 14.37
CA ASP A 88 -7.15 -17.89 13.02
C ASP A 88 -7.58 -16.43 12.97
N ARG A 89 -8.31 -15.96 13.98
CA ARG A 89 -8.71 -14.55 14.07
C ARG A 89 -7.50 -13.63 14.24
N GLU A 90 -6.56 -14.00 15.10
CA GLU A 90 -5.33 -13.25 15.34
C GLU A 90 -4.48 -13.15 14.07
N VAL A 91 -4.21 -14.28 13.41
CA VAL A 91 -3.43 -14.34 12.16
C VAL A 91 -4.09 -13.49 11.08
N ARG A 92 -5.41 -13.63 10.87
CA ARG A 92 -6.11 -12.82 9.86
C ARG A 92 -6.08 -11.33 10.18
N ALA A 93 -6.22 -10.96 11.46
CA ALA A 93 -6.13 -9.57 11.88
C ALA A 93 -4.71 -9.01 11.67
N HIS A 94 -3.69 -9.82 11.94
CA HIS A 94 -2.28 -9.49 11.72
C HIS A 94 -2.01 -9.20 10.23
N GLU A 95 -2.38 -10.14 9.35
CA GLU A 95 -2.17 -9.95 7.90
C GLU A 95 -3.03 -8.81 7.33
N ALA A 96 -4.26 -8.66 7.80
CA ALA A 96 -5.13 -7.57 7.38
C ALA A 96 -4.55 -6.19 7.74
N ALA A 97 -3.89 -6.06 8.90
CA ALA A 97 -3.25 -4.81 9.31
C ALA A 97 -2.08 -4.45 8.38
N HIS A 98 -1.24 -5.42 8.02
CA HIS A 98 -0.17 -5.22 7.04
C HIS A 98 -0.74 -4.74 5.70
N GLN A 99 -1.76 -5.42 5.17
CA GLN A 99 -2.36 -5.06 3.88
C GLN A 99 -3.02 -3.68 3.91
N ALA A 100 -3.76 -3.36 4.98
CA ALA A 100 -4.52 -2.12 5.10
C ALA A 100 -3.61 -0.88 5.07
N VAL A 101 -2.44 -0.96 5.71
CA VAL A 101 -1.48 0.14 5.73
C VAL A 101 -0.56 0.12 4.51
N GLY A 102 -0.13 -1.06 4.07
CA GLY A 102 0.76 -1.20 2.91
C GLY A 102 0.11 -0.86 1.58
N GLY A 103 -1.21 -1.04 1.45
CA GLY A 103 -1.97 -0.72 0.25
C GLY A 103 -1.33 -1.34 -1.00
N GLN A 104 -0.98 -0.50 -1.96
CA GLN A 104 -0.32 -0.93 -3.22
C GLN A 104 1.11 -1.47 -3.05
N HIS A 105 1.75 -1.20 -1.91
CA HIS A 105 3.12 -1.66 -1.61
C HIS A 105 3.12 -2.98 -0.82
N ALA A 106 1.95 -3.44 -0.39
CA ALA A 106 1.74 -4.78 0.13
C ALA A 106 1.26 -5.71 -1.01
N GLY A 107 1.89 -6.88 -1.13
CA GLY A 107 1.47 -7.97 -1.98
C GLY A 107 0.24 -8.69 -1.42
N ALA A 108 -0.10 -9.85 -1.98
CA ALA A 108 -1.23 -10.64 -1.51
C ALA A 108 -0.92 -11.34 -0.17
N MET A 109 -1.95 -11.48 0.67
CA MET A 109 -1.90 -12.30 1.88
C MET A 109 -1.73 -13.78 1.52
N SER A 110 -0.85 -14.45 2.24
CA SER A 110 -0.69 -15.91 2.22
C SER A 110 -0.95 -16.47 3.61
N PHE A 111 -1.52 -17.68 3.68
CA PHE A 111 -1.87 -18.31 4.95
C PHE A 111 -1.41 -19.77 4.98
N THR A 112 -0.95 -20.19 6.15
CA THR A 112 -0.72 -21.59 6.49
C THR A 112 -1.87 -22.09 7.35
N TYR A 113 -2.44 -23.23 6.99
CA TYR A 113 -3.65 -23.75 7.61
C TYR A 113 -3.40 -25.02 8.42
N GLN A 114 -4.19 -25.20 9.46
CA GLN A 114 -4.32 -26.46 10.22
C GLN A 114 -5.78 -26.91 10.21
N ARG A 115 -6.01 -28.22 10.03
CA ARG A 115 -7.35 -28.81 10.13
C ARG A 115 -7.73 -29.03 11.60
N GLY A 116 -8.90 -28.54 12.00
CA GLY A 116 -9.47 -28.74 13.32
C GLY A 116 -10.21 -30.07 13.47
N PRO A 117 -10.58 -30.45 14.72
CA PRO A 117 -11.35 -31.67 15.00
C PRO A 117 -12.78 -31.63 14.42
N ASP A 118 -13.28 -30.44 14.09
CA ASP A 118 -14.53 -30.19 13.36
C ASP A 118 -14.39 -30.36 11.82
N GLY A 119 -13.19 -30.67 11.32
CA GLY A 119 -12.89 -30.84 9.90
C GLY A 119 -12.62 -29.54 9.14
N ALA A 120 -12.82 -28.37 9.75
CA ALA A 120 -12.57 -27.07 9.14
C ALA A 120 -11.07 -26.72 9.13
N GLN A 121 -10.68 -25.76 8.28
CA GLN A 121 -9.30 -25.26 8.21
C GLN A 121 -9.20 -23.90 8.88
N TYR A 122 -8.18 -23.76 9.73
CA TYR A 122 -7.91 -22.56 10.52
C TYR A 122 -6.51 -22.04 10.17
N ALA A 123 -6.37 -20.73 9.94
CA ALA A 123 -5.08 -20.11 9.71
C ALA A 123 -4.27 -20.13 11.01
N VAL A 124 -3.08 -20.71 10.95
CA VAL A 124 -2.16 -20.79 12.10
C VAL A 124 -0.88 -19.99 11.89
N GLY A 125 -0.68 -19.50 10.66
CA GLY A 125 0.33 -18.52 10.31
C GLY A 125 -0.10 -17.80 9.02
N GLY A 126 0.48 -16.64 8.79
CA GLY A 126 0.25 -15.84 7.60
C GLY A 126 1.45 -14.96 7.31
N GLU A 127 1.47 -14.42 6.10
CA GLU A 127 2.43 -13.40 5.70
C GLU A 127 1.86 -12.51 4.59
N VAL A 128 2.26 -11.24 4.62
CA VAL A 128 2.04 -10.27 3.55
C VAL A 128 3.40 -9.84 3.02
N SER A 129 3.67 -10.12 1.75
CA SER A 129 4.90 -9.63 1.10
C SER A 129 4.88 -8.11 1.01
N ILE A 130 5.98 -7.42 1.33
CA ILE A 130 6.06 -5.96 1.23
C ILE A 130 7.20 -5.59 0.27
N ASP A 131 6.92 -4.71 -0.70
CA ASP A 131 7.89 -4.31 -1.71
C ASP A 131 8.88 -3.25 -1.20
N LEU A 132 10.13 -3.69 -0.99
CA LEU A 132 11.25 -2.87 -0.53
C LEU A 132 12.02 -2.19 -1.69
N SER A 133 11.61 -2.37 -2.94
CA SER A 133 12.38 -1.86 -4.08
C SER A 133 12.37 -0.33 -4.11
N PRO A 134 13.52 0.34 -4.29
CA PRO A 134 13.55 1.77 -4.57
C PRO A 134 12.78 2.15 -5.83
N VAL A 135 12.34 3.41 -5.92
CA VAL A 135 11.81 3.99 -7.16
C VAL A 135 12.99 4.53 -7.96
N GLN A 136 13.26 3.92 -9.10
CA GLN A 136 14.46 4.21 -9.90
C GLN A 136 14.47 5.66 -10.41
N GLY A 137 15.56 6.37 -10.13
CA GLY A 137 15.76 7.76 -10.56
C GLY A 137 14.88 8.78 -9.83
N ASP A 138 14.19 8.38 -8.77
CA ASP A 138 13.37 9.28 -7.96
C ASP A 138 13.59 9.01 -6.45
N PRO A 139 14.58 9.68 -5.84
CA PRO A 139 14.82 9.54 -4.41
C PRO A 139 13.67 10.08 -3.57
N GLN A 140 12.87 11.05 -4.05
CA GLN A 140 11.69 11.53 -3.31
C GLN A 140 10.61 10.46 -3.23
N ALA A 141 10.22 9.89 -4.37
CA ALA A 141 9.24 8.81 -4.40
C ALA A 141 9.72 7.59 -3.60
N THR A 142 11.02 7.31 -3.59
CA THR A 142 11.60 6.25 -2.75
C THR A 142 11.40 6.53 -1.26
N ILE A 143 11.66 7.75 -0.78
CA ILE A 143 11.45 8.12 0.63
C ILE A 143 9.99 7.96 1.02
N GLU A 144 9.06 8.43 0.19
CA GLU A 144 7.63 8.32 0.45
C GLU A 144 7.16 6.86 0.48
N LYS A 145 7.57 6.06 -0.51
CA LYS A 145 7.30 4.62 -0.55
C LYS A 145 7.83 3.92 0.70
N MET A 146 9.08 4.17 1.07
CA MET A 146 9.70 3.54 2.24
C MET A 146 9.05 3.96 3.57
N ARG A 147 8.44 5.16 3.65
CA ARG A 147 7.64 5.55 4.83
C ARG A 147 6.40 4.68 4.97
N ILE A 148 5.69 4.45 3.87
CA ILE A 148 4.49 3.60 3.84
C ILE A 148 4.88 2.15 4.16
N VAL A 149 5.91 1.62 3.50
CA VAL A 149 6.42 0.26 3.73
C VAL A 149 6.82 0.03 5.18
N ARG A 150 7.55 0.99 5.79
CA ARG A 150 7.92 0.90 7.21
C ARG A 150 6.70 0.91 8.12
N ALA A 151 5.72 1.77 7.83
CA ALA A 151 4.47 1.83 8.59
C ALA A 151 3.67 0.54 8.47
N ALA A 152 3.60 -0.04 7.27
CA ALA A 152 2.92 -1.30 7.01
C ALA A 152 3.55 -2.47 7.77
N ALA A 153 4.87 -2.57 7.77
CA ALA A 153 5.59 -3.58 8.54
C ALA A 153 5.38 -3.43 10.06
N MET A 154 5.14 -2.21 10.54
CA MET A 154 4.87 -1.94 11.96
C MET A 154 3.37 -1.86 12.30
N ALA A 155 2.48 -2.18 11.36
CA ALA A 155 1.05 -1.95 11.50
C ALA A 155 0.34 -2.86 12.53
N PRO A 156 0.65 -4.17 12.61
CA PRO A 156 0.06 -5.01 13.66
C PRO A 156 0.48 -4.54 15.05
N ALA A 157 -0.37 -4.79 16.05
CA ALA A 157 -0.09 -4.43 17.44
C ALA A 157 1.17 -5.11 17.98
N GLU A 158 1.43 -6.34 17.54
CA GLU A 158 2.62 -7.12 17.89
C GLU A 158 3.36 -7.55 16.61
N PRO A 159 4.18 -6.67 16.01
CA PRO A 159 4.90 -7.01 14.79
C PRO A 159 5.90 -8.15 15.04
N SER A 160 6.01 -9.10 14.12
CA SER A 160 6.91 -10.23 14.23
C SER A 160 8.39 -9.82 14.07
N GLY A 161 9.32 -10.74 14.32
CA GLY A 161 10.74 -10.49 14.06
C GLY A 161 11.03 -10.15 12.60
N GLN A 162 10.32 -10.80 11.68
CA GLN A 162 10.44 -10.57 10.24
C GLN A 162 9.95 -9.16 9.87
N ASP A 163 8.80 -8.75 10.41
CA ASP A 163 8.23 -7.43 10.11
C ASP A 163 9.14 -6.31 10.61
N ARG A 164 9.73 -6.48 11.79
CA ARG A 164 10.72 -5.55 12.31
C ARG A 164 11.97 -5.46 11.44
N ALA A 165 12.42 -6.58 10.86
CA ALA A 165 13.53 -6.59 9.92
C ALA A 165 13.19 -5.83 8.62
N VAL A 166 11.99 -6.03 8.07
CA VAL A 166 11.50 -5.29 6.89
C VAL A 166 11.45 -3.79 7.17
N ALA A 167 10.91 -3.38 8.31
CA ALA A 167 10.87 -1.97 8.70
C ALA A 167 12.28 -1.36 8.85
N ALA A 168 13.23 -2.10 9.41
CA ALA A 168 14.62 -1.66 9.53
C ALA A 168 15.27 -1.49 8.15
N GLN A 169 15.06 -2.43 7.22
CA GLN A 169 15.54 -2.33 5.84
C GLN A 169 14.93 -1.11 5.13
N ALA A 170 13.63 -0.88 5.30
CA ALA A 170 12.97 0.29 4.75
C ALA A 170 13.57 1.61 5.28
N MET A 171 13.97 1.66 6.56
CA MET A 171 14.68 2.82 7.10
C MET A 171 16.06 3.01 6.44
N GLN A 172 16.81 1.93 6.21
CA GLN A 172 18.12 2.01 5.56
C GLN A 172 17.99 2.57 4.13
N ILE A 173 17.04 2.07 3.35
CA ILE A 173 16.77 2.55 1.98
C ILE A 173 16.31 4.01 2.00
N MET A 174 15.44 4.38 2.96
CA MET A 174 15.00 5.77 3.13
C MET A 174 16.17 6.72 3.42
N LEU A 175 17.12 6.33 4.27
CA LEU A 175 18.30 7.12 4.58
C LEU A 175 19.22 7.27 3.36
N GLN A 176 19.37 6.20 2.58
CA GLN A 176 20.12 6.27 1.32
C GLN A 176 19.47 7.26 0.35
N ALA A 177 18.16 7.15 0.10
CA ALA A 177 17.44 8.05 -0.79
C ALA A 177 17.48 9.52 -0.30
N GLN A 178 17.48 9.76 1.01
CA GLN A 178 17.68 11.11 1.56
C GLN A 178 19.06 11.69 1.22
N SER A 179 20.11 10.86 1.25
CA SER A 179 21.46 11.29 0.85
C SER A 179 21.56 11.57 -0.66
N GLU A 180 20.89 10.77 -1.49
CA GLU A 180 20.83 10.95 -2.95
C GLU A 180 20.11 12.26 -3.30
N LEU A 181 18.96 12.54 -2.70
CA LEU A 181 18.24 13.80 -2.88
C LEU A 181 19.09 15.03 -2.54
N ALA A 182 19.82 14.97 -1.42
CA ALA A 182 20.67 16.08 -0.98
C ALA A 182 21.79 16.35 -1.99
N ALA A 183 22.33 15.30 -2.63
CA ALA A 183 23.33 15.44 -3.69
C ALA A 183 22.74 16.04 -4.98
N GLU A 184 21.54 15.62 -5.39
CA GLU A 184 20.85 16.13 -6.59
C GLU A 184 20.49 17.62 -6.49
N THR A 185 19.95 18.03 -5.35
CA THR A 185 19.61 19.43 -5.09
C THR A 185 20.86 20.32 -5.02
N GLY A 186 21.94 19.84 -4.41
CA GLY A 186 23.23 20.53 -4.37
C GLY A 186 23.88 20.67 -5.74
N ALA A 187 23.83 19.62 -6.58
CA ALA A 187 24.35 19.66 -7.94
C ALA A 187 23.56 20.63 -8.82
N SER A 188 22.23 20.57 -8.76
CA SER A 188 21.33 21.45 -9.52
C SER A 188 21.54 22.93 -9.18
N SER A 189 21.71 23.25 -7.90
CA SER A 189 21.99 24.62 -7.43
C SER A 189 23.31 25.17 -7.98
N ARG A 190 24.38 24.36 -8.00
CA ARG A 190 25.68 24.75 -8.57
C ARG A 190 25.57 25.02 -10.06
N THR A 191 24.95 24.11 -10.82
CA THR A 191 24.74 24.28 -12.27
C THR A 191 23.95 25.54 -12.59
N ALA A 192 22.88 25.82 -11.83
CA ALA A 192 22.10 27.05 -12.00
C ALA A 192 22.94 28.31 -11.72
N SER A 193 23.78 28.28 -10.68
CA SER A 193 24.66 29.41 -10.34
C SER A 193 25.76 29.65 -11.37
N ASP A 194 26.34 28.59 -11.94
CA ASP A 194 27.37 28.69 -12.97
C ASP A 194 26.78 29.23 -14.29
N ALA A 195 25.60 28.74 -14.69
CA ALA A 195 24.88 29.25 -15.86
C ALA A 195 24.53 30.75 -15.72
N TYR A 196 24.09 31.19 -14.53
CA TYR A 196 23.80 32.60 -14.28
C TYR A 196 25.06 33.48 -14.38
N ARG A 197 26.19 33.00 -13.85
CA ARG A 197 27.48 33.70 -13.94
C ARG A 197 27.95 33.83 -15.39
N GLU A 198 27.83 32.77 -16.19
CA GLU A 198 28.20 32.77 -17.60
C GLU A 198 27.36 33.79 -18.40
N VAL A 199 26.03 33.77 -18.24
CA VAL A 199 25.13 34.73 -18.92
C VAL A 199 25.41 36.17 -18.50
N SER A 200 25.68 36.41 -17.22
CA SER A 200 26.01 37.76 -16.73
C SER A 200 27.33 38.28 -17.31
N ALA A 201 28.33 37.40 -17.46
CA ALA A 201 29.62 37.77 -18.07
C ALA A 201 29.51 38.14 -19.56
N MET A 202 28.53 37.57 -20.29
CA MET A 202 28.30 37.88 -21.71
C MET A 202 27.57 39.22 -21.91
N GLY A 203 26.74 39.65 -20.95
CA GLY A 203 26.00 40.92 -21.02
C GLY A 203 26.85 42.17 -20.74
N GLU A 204 27.98 42.00 -20.05
CA GLU A 204 28.87 43.11 -19.67
C GLU A 204 29.90 43.46 -20.77
N SER A 205 30.09 42.57 -21.76
CA SER A 205 30.99 42.79 -22.91
C SER A 205 30.43 43.70 -24.01
N ASP A 206 29.11 43.91 -24.07
CA ASP A 206 28.48 44.76 -25.11
C ASP A 206 28.32 46.24 -24.71
N GLN A 207 28.48 46.60 -23.43
CA GLN A 207 28.33 48.00 -22.97
C GLN A 207 29.63 48.82 -23.01
N ASN A 208 30.80 48.18 -23.11
CA ASN A 208 32.10 48.87 -23.16
C ASN A 208 32.55 49.25 -24.59
N GLY A 209 31.70 49.04 -25.60
CA GLY A 209 32.01 49.30 -27.02
C GLY A 209 31.62 50.69 -27.55
N ASP A 210 30.83 51.49 -26.82
CA ASP A 210 30.20 52.71 -27.37
C ASP A 210 30.58 54.02 -26.64
N GLU A 211 31.74 54.08 -25.98
CA GLU A 211 32.25 55.34 -25.38
C GLU A 211 33.44 55.96 -26.13
N ASN A 212 33.80 55.47 -27.34
CA ASN A 212 34.94 56.01 -28.10
C ASN A 212 34.59 56.52 -29.51
N ARG A 213 33.33 56.84 -29.79
CA ARG A 213 32.88 57.31 -31.12
C ARG A 213 32.22 58.69 -31.12
N VAL A 214 32.61 59.59 -30.23
CA VAL A 214 32.25 61.02 -30.37
C VAL A 214 33.42 61.91 -29.99
N SER A 215 33.92 62.64 -30.99
CA SER A 215 34.65 63.92 -30.89
C SER A 215 36.04 63.93 -31.55
N SER A 216 36.05 63.80 -32.88
CA SER A 216 37.12 64.33 -33.75
C SER A 216 36.57 65.46 -34.62
N PHE A 217 36.14 66.56 -33.99
CA PHE A 217 35.88 67.82 -34.68
C PHE A 217 37.16 68.68 -34.60
N GLN A 218 37.82 68.89 -35.73
CA GLN A 218 39.01 69.75 -35.83
C GLN A 218 38.62 71.24 -35.84
N PRO A 219 39.28 72.12 -35.08
CA PRO A 219 39.12 73.55 -35.23
C PRO A 219 39.96 74.06 -36.40
N VAL A 220 39.31 74.69 -37.39
CA VAL A 220 39.96 75.49 -38.42
C VAL A 220 40.15 76.90 -37.85
N SER A 221 41.40 77.28 -37.57
CA SER A 221 41.74 78.64 -37.15
C SER A 221 41.83 79.59 -38.34
N ALA A 222 41.44 80.84 -38.08
CA ALA A 222 41.31 81.99 -38.98
C ALA A 222 42.64 82.52 -39.54
#